data_AF-A0A9D8I8A9-F1
#
_entry.id   AF-A0A9D8I8A9-F1
#
_cell.length_a   1.000
_cell.length_b   1.000
_cell.length_c   1.000
_cell.angle_alpha   90.00
_cell.angle_beta   90.00
_cell.angle_gamma   90.00
#
_symmetry.space_group_name_H-M   'P 1'
#
loop_
_entity.id
_entity.type
_entity.pdbx_description
1 polymer ?
#
loop_
_entity_poly.entity_id
_entity_poly.type
_entity_poly.pdbx_seq_one_letter_code
_entity_poly.pdbx_strand_id
1 'polypeptide(L)' 'MTSRLLALLLTPGLVASSVAANRVSTFAGTGQAGFSGDGGPATAAQINNPFGVVRGPDGNIWFCEYTGQRVRK' A
#
# COMPACT_ATOMS: atom_id res chain seq x y z
N MET A 1 56.29 -17.09 -14.78
CA MET A 1 54.92 -17.54 -15.03
C MET A 1 54.22 -17.68 -13.68
N THR A 2 53.72 -16.59 -13.12
CA THR A 2 53.13 -16.51 -11.78
C THR A 2 51.62 -16.82 -11.89
N SER A 3 51.27 -18.07 -11.58
CA SER A 3 49.88 -18.53 -11.50
C SER A 3 49.14 -17.79 -10.39
N ARG A 4 48.23 -16.89 -10.76
CA ARG A 4 47.31 -16.22 -9.83
C ARG A 4 46.16 -17.17 -9.53
N LEU A 5 46.22 -17.83 -8.38
CA LEU A 5 45.11 -18.61 -7.84
C LEU A 5 44.07 -17.63 -7.27
N LEU A 6 43.01 -17.37 -8.04
CA LEU A 6 41.87 -16.56 -7.60
C LEU A 6 40.96 -17.45 -6.73
N ALA A 7 41.11 -17.38 -5.41
CA ALA A 7 40.19 -18.02 -4.48
C ALA A 7 38.87 -17.22 -4.44
N LEU A 8 37.85 -17.75 -5.11
CA LEU A 8 36.49 -17.24 -5.08
C LEU A 8 35.90 -17.47 -3.69
N LEU A 9 35.86 -16.44 -2.85
CA LEU A 9 35.19 -16.48 -1.55
C LEU A 9 33.68 -16.59 -1.76
N LEU A 10 33.15 -17.80 -1.62
CA LEU A 10 31.72 -18.07 -1.59
C LEU A 10 31.14 -17.52 -0.29
N THR A 11 30.67 -16.28 -0.29
CA THR A 11 29.79 -15.81 0.78
C THR A 11 28.46 -16.54 0.59
N PRO A 12 27.97 -17.37 1.52
CA PRO A 12 26.61 -17.85 1.45
C PRO A 12 25.74 -16.64 1.77
N GLY A 13 25.31 -15.93 0.72
CA GLY A 13 24.25 -14.94 0.79
C GLY A 13 23.05 -15.65 1.38
N LEU A 14 22.75 -15.35 2.64
CA LEU A 14 21.52 -15.72 3.30
C LEU A 14 20.40 -15.10 2.48
N VAL A 15 19.84 -15.86 1.53
CA VAL A 15 18.57 -15.52 0.92
C VAL A 15 17.57 -15.78 2.04
N ALA A 16 17.40 -14.80 2.91
CA ALA A 16 16.25 -14.75 3.78
C ALA A 16 15.06 -14.64 2.84
N SER A 17 14.49 -15.78 2.45
CA SER A 17 13.16 -15.81 1.88
C SER A 17 12.30 -15.10 2.90
N SER A 18 11.96 -13.84 2.60
CA SER A 18 11.04 -13.09 3.43
C SER A 18 9.77 -13.92 3.41
N VAL A 19 9.45 -14.54 4.54
CA VAL A 19 8.13 -15.09 4.76
C VAL A 19 7.21 -13.92 4.48
N ALA A 20 6.47 -13.98 3.37
CA ALA A 20 5.61 -12.90 2.95
C ALA A 20 4.60 -12.69 4.07
N ALA A 21 4.88 -11.72 4.94
CA ALA A 21 3.98 -11.37 6.01
C ALA A 21 2.72 -10.81 5.34
N ASN A 22 1.56 -11.30 5.76
CA ASN A 22 0.29 -10.69 5.40
C ASN A 22 0.28 -9.26 5.96
N ARG A 23 0.70 -8.29 5.14
CA ARG A 23 0.89 -6.90 5.56
C ARG A 23 -0.40 -6.14 5.32
N VAL A 24 -0.98 -5.60 6.39
CA VAL A 24 -2.07 -4.63 6.31
C VAL A 24 -1.45 -3.23 6.21
N SER A 25 -1.96 -2.40 5.29
CA SER A 25 -1.56 -1.01 5.16
C SER A 25 -2.77 -0.13 4.86
N THR A 26 -2.78 1.07 5.43
CA THR A 26 -3.79 2.10 5.12
C THR A 26 -3.47 2.76 3.79
N PHE A 27 -4.41 2.74 2.85
CA PHE A 27 -4.26 3.43 1.55
C PHE A 27 -5.04 4.75 1.46
N ALA A 28 -6.03 4.95 2.33
CA ALA A 28 -6.84 6.17 2.39
C ALA A 28 -7.30 6.45 3.82
N GLY A 29 -7.48 7.73 4.14
CA GLY A 29 -8.00 8.18 5.43
C GLY A 29 -6.94 8.55 6.46
N THR A 30 -7.25 9.56 7.27
CA THR A 30 -6.45 9.99 8.44
C THR A 30 -6.93 9.36 9.76
N GLY A 31 -8.06 8.63 9.74
CA GLY A 31 -8.75 8.14 10.93
C GLY A 31 -9.67 9.17 11.61
N GLN A 32 -9.70 10.42 11.13
CA GLN A 32 -10.65 11.43 11.59
C GLN A 32 -11.87 11.49 10.66
N ALA A 33 -13.07 11.40 11.24
CA ALA A 33 -14.33 11.55 10.49
C ALA A 33 -14.50 13.00 10.03
N GLY A 34 -14.87 13.19 8.76
CA GLY A 34 -15.02 14.52 8.16
C GLY A 34 -15.09 14.46 6.64
N PHE A 35 -14.88 15.60 6.00
CA PHE A 35 -14.82 15.71 4.54
C PHE A 35 -13.70 16.67 4.13
N SER A 36 -12.64 16.11 3.54
CA SER A 36 -11.52 16.84 2.98
C SER A 36 -10.72 15.97 2.02
N GLY A 37 -9.76 16.58 1.31
CA GLY A 37 -8.70 15.87 0.59
C GLY A 37 -9.04 15.39 -0.83
N ASP A 38 -10.22 15.70 -1.37
CA ASP A 38 -10.52 15.40 -2.78
C ASP A 38 -9.53 16.12 -3.71
N GLY A 39 -9.03 15.38 -4.71
CA GLY A 39 -7.96 15.84 -5.61
C GLY A 39 -6.54 15.81 -5.02
N GLY A 40 -6.39 15.48 -3.73
CA GLY A 40 -5.11 15.35 -3.05
C GLY A 40 -4.72 13.89 -2.72
N PRO A 41 -3.68 13.68 -1.89
CA PRO A 41 -3.30 12.35 -1.43
C PRO A 41 -4.40 11.69 -0.59
N ALA A 42 -4.80 10.46 -0.96
CA ALA A 42 -5.88 9.74 -0.28
C ALA A 42 -5.63 9.51 1.23
N THR A 43 -4.37 9.34 1.63
CA THR A 43 -3.95 9.18 3.03
C THR A 43 -4.12 10.44 3.88
N ALA A 44 -4.32 11.60 3.25
CA ALA A 44 -4.60 12.88 3.92
C ALA A 44 -6.10 13.22 3.99
N ALA A 45 -6.97 12.42 3.35
CA ALA A 45 -8.40 12.67 3.35
C ALA A 45 -9.05 12.38 4.71
N GLN A 46 -10.00 13.22 5.10
CA GLN A 46 -10.99 12.84 6.12
C GLN A 46 -12.14 12.10 5.43
N ILE A 47 -12.54 10.98 6.02
CA ILE A 47 -13.54 10.05 5.48
C ILE A 47 -14.51 9.72 6.61
N ASN A 48 -15.82 9.83 6.36
CA ASN A 48 -16.86 9.64 7.33
C ASN A 48 -17.68 8.37 7.07
N ASN A 49 -17.39 7.33 7.86
CA ASN A 49 -18.10 6.04 7.86
C ASN A 49 -18.09 5.33 6.47
N PRO A 50 -16.92 4.91 5.97
CA PRO A 50 -16.84 4.12 4.75
C PRO A 50 -17.48 2.74 4.97
N PHE A 51 -18.32 2.28 4.03
CA PHE A 51 -19.14 1.08 4.22
C PHE A 51 -18.90 -0.02 3.18
N GLY A 52 -18.86 0.35 1.90
CA GLY A 52 -18.62 -0.58 0.78
C GLY A 52 -17.41 -0.16 -0.04
N VAL A 53 -16.71 -1.13 -0.61
CA VAL A 53 -15.53 -0.92 -1.47
C VAL A 53 -15.52 -1.89 -2.65
N VAL A 54 -15.13 -1.40 -3.83
CA VAL A 54 -15.01 -2.19 -5.05
C VAL A 54 -13.89 -1.66 -5.94
N ARG A 55 -13.25 -2.56 -6.70
CA ARG A 55 -12.35 -2.13 -7.78
C ARG A 55 -13.17 -1.74 -9.01
N GLY A 56 -13.03 -0.52 -9.47
CA GLY A 56 -13.71 0.00 -10.65
C GLY A 56 -13.08 -0.50 -11.96
N PRO A 57 -13.82 -0.43 -13.08
CA PRO A 57 -13.28 -0.77 -14.41
C PRO A 57 -12.22 0.23 -14.90
N ASP A 58 -12.14 1.41 -14.28
CA ASP A 58 -11.11 2.43 -14.50
C ASP A 58 -9.80 2.15 -13.74
N GLY A 59 -9.74 1.02 -13.01
CA GLY A 59 -8.57 0.60 -12.24
C GLY A 59 -8.47 1.21 -10.84
N ASN A 60 -9.36 2.16 -10.47
CA ASN A 60 -9.38 2.79 -9.15
C ASN A 60 -10.14 1.96 -8.12
N ILE A 61 -9.96 2.27 -6.84
CA ILE A 61 -10.74 1.69 -5.74
C ILE A 61 -11.85 2.65 -5.38
N TRP A 62 -13.09 2.27 -5.67
CA TRP A 62 -14.27 3.05 -5.35
C TRP A 62 -14.85 2.62 -4.02
N PHE A 63 -15.34 3.57 -3.24
CA PHE A 63 -15.98 3.30 -1.96
C PHE A 63 -17.14 4.27 -1.69
N CYS A 64 -18.08 3.83 -0.85
CA CYS A 64 -19.19 4.66 -0.39
C CYS A 64 -19.03 5.05 1.08
N GLU A 65 -19.35 6.30 1.39
CA GLU A 65 -19.49 6.83 2.75
C GLU A 65 -20.97 6.79 3.15
N TYR A 66 -21.33 5.99 4.16
CA TYR A 66 -22.72 5.88 4.62
C TYR A 66 -23.19 7.19 5.26
N THR A 67 -22.40 7.73 6.21
CA THR A 67 -22.70 9.00 6.87
C THR A 67 -22.28 10.20 6.03
N GLY A 68 -21.17 10.07 5.28
CA GLY A 68 -20.69 11.11 4.38
C GLY A 68 -21.57 11.34 3.14
N GLN A 69 -22.48 10.41 2.83
CA GLN A 69 -23.39 10.48 1.67
C GLN A 69 -22.67 10.74 0.34
N ARG A 70 -21.52 10.08 0.16
CA ARG A 70 -20.63 10.27 -0.99
C ARG A 70 -20.16 8.94 -1.54
N VAL A 71 -19.84 8.94 -2.83
CA VAL A 71 -19.06 7.89 -3.48
C VAL A 71 -17.75 8.53 -3.92
N ARG A 72 -16.63 7.94 -3.52
CA ARG A 72 -15.28 8.47 -3.75
C ARG A 72 -14.39 7.38 -4.33
N LYS A 73 -13.24 7.78 -4.91
CA LYS A 73 -12.24 6.91 -5.51
C LYS A 73 -10.83 7.37 -5.17
#